data_AF-A0A239HEA0-F1
#
_entry.id   AF-A0A239HEA0-F1
#
_cell.length_a   1.000
_cell.length_b   1.000
_cell.length_c   1.000
_cell.angle_alpha   90.00
_cell.angle_beta   90.00
_cell.angle_gamma   90.00
#
_symmetry.space_group_name_H-M   'P 1'
#
loop_
_entity.id
_entity.type
_entity.pdbx_description
1 polymer ?
#
loop_
_entity_poly.entity_id
_entity_poly.type
_entity_poly.pdbx_seq_one_letter_code
_entity_poly.pdbx_strand_id
1 'polypeptide(L)'
;MTATLEARTTMGSGPLSSRYDEALAHAAAHHRDQRRKGSEVPYLTHLMSVSALVLEHGGTEDQGIAGLLHDAVEDSGERTGAEVLAEITSRFGDAVAAMVLACSDGLDAAGNRSGTWAERKLAHVAGLSDKPADALLVTAADKTHNARCIAADVRRYGPGFWKTSNAGTDELLWYYTSVEGAVTERLGDASVVDALHRAVDELLAAAGRRREDVPPGLPVRG
;
A
#
# COMPACT_ATOMS: atom_id res chain seq x y z
N MET A 1 -6.34 -24.09 -4.16
CA MET A 1 -7.33 -24.70 -5.09
C MET A 1 -7.61 -23.72 -6.22
N THR A 2 -7.97 -24.16 -7.43
CA THR A 2 -8.31 -23.23 -8.51
C THR A 2 -9.71 -22.66 -8.30
N ALA A 3 -9.87 -21.33 -8.33
CA ALA A 3 -11.18 -20.68 -8.22
C ALA A 3 -12.10 -21.05 -9.39
N THR A 4 -13.43 -21.09 -9.15
CA THR A 4 -14.42 -21.44 -10.18
C THR A 4 -14.84 -20.22 -11.00
N LEU A 5 -15.31 -20.45 -12.24
CA LEU A 5 -15.90 -19.38 -13.05
C LEU A 5 -17.19 -18.81 -12.44
N GLU A 6 -17.94 -19.63 -11.70
CA GLU A 6 -19.13 -19.21 -10.96
C GLU A 6 -18.76 -18.15 -9.89
N ALA A 7 -17.69 -18.38 -9.12
CA ALA A 7 -17.22 -17.41 -8.13
C ALA A 7 -16.82 -16.07 -8.76
N ARG A 8 -16.34 -16.07 -10.02
CA ARG A 8 -16.01 -14.84 -10.76
C ARG A 8 -17.25 -14.00 -11.06
N THR A 9 -18.41 -14.61 -11.28
CA THR A 9 -19.64 -13.87 -11.67
C THR A 9 -20.19 -12.99 -10.54
N THR A 10 -19.84 -13.31 -9.29
CA THR A 10 -20.25 -12.56 -8.09
C THR A 10 -19.10 -11.82 -7.43
N MET A 11 -17.93 -11.73 -8.09
CA MET A 11 -16.75 -11.06 -7.56
C MET A 11 -16.83 -9.54 -7.78
N GLY A 12 -16.38 -8.77 -6.78
CA GLY A 12 -16.23 -7.31 -6.85
C GLY A 12 -17.42 -6.55 -6.25
N SER A 13 -17.34 -5.22 -6.35
CA SER A 13 -18.29 -4.29 -5.71
C SER A 13 -19.59 -4.07 -6.46
N GLY A 14 -19.69 -4.50 -7.72
CA GLY A 14 -20.70 -3.99 -8.64
C GLY A 14 -20.44 -2.52 -9.03
N PRO A 15 -21.44 -1.80 -9.54
CA PRO A 15 -21.29 -0.39 -9.93
C PRO A 15 -20.85 0.48 -8.75
N LEU A 16 -19.85 1.34 -8.98
CA LEU A 16 -19.43 2.33 -8.01
C LEU A 16 -20.46 3.47 -7.93
N SER A 17 -20.69 3.98 -6.72
CA SER A 17 -21.62 5.07 -6.47
C SER A 17 -20.93 6.44 -6.59
N SER A 18 -21.69 7.52 -6.42
CA SER A 18 -21.13 8.87 -6.35
C SER A 18 -20.16 9.07 -5.18
N ARG A 19 -20.20 8.20 -4.14
CA ARG A 19 -19.22 8.24 -3.04
C ARG A 19 -17.80 8.01 -3.56
N TYR A 20 -17.63 7.13 -4.52
CA TYR A 20 -16.33 6.89 -5.14
C TYR A 20 -15.83 8.10 -5.93
N ASP A 21 -16.71 8.77 -6.68
CA ASP A 21 -16.37 9.99 -7.41
C ASP A 21 -15.90 11.10 -6.46
N GLU A 22 -16.62 11.28 -5.34
CA GLU A 22 -16.29 12.23 -4.29
C GLU A 22 -14.95 11.92 -3.61
N ALA A 23 -14.65 10.64 -3.39
CA ALA A 23 -13.38 10.19 -2.84
C ALA A 23 -12.21 10.45 -3.81
N LEU A 24 -12.40 10.19 -5.10
CA LEU A 24 -11.39 10.47 -6.12
C LEU A 24 -11.11 11.97 -6.22
N ALA A 25 -12.15 12.80 -6.24
CA ALA A 25 -12.01 14.24 -6.23
C ALA A 25 -11.30 14.73 -4.95
N HIS A 26 -11.60 14.14 -3.81
CA HIS A 26 -10.93 14.45 -2.55
C HIS A 26 -9.45 14.09 -2.57
N ALA A 27 -9.10 12.87 -2.97
CA ALA A 27 -7.71 12.43 -3.12
C ALA A 27 -6.93 13.33 -4.09
N ALA A 28 -7.55 13.71 -5.21
CA ALA A 28 -6.95 14.59 -6.20
C ALA A 28 -6.69 16.02 -5.69
N ALA A 29 -7.54 16.52 -4.79
CA ALA A 29 -7.37 17.81 -4.14
C ALA A 29 -6.30 17.74 -3.03
N HIS A 30 -6.36 16.72 -2.18
CA HIS A 30 -5.42 16.52 -1.06
C HIS A 30 -3.98 16.36 -1.56
N HIS A 31 -3.77 15.57 -2.61
CA HIS A 31 -2.45 15.27 -3.16
C HIS A 31 -2.12 16.09 -4.43
N ARG A 32 -2.75 17.26 -4.63
CA ARG A 32 -2.69 18.05 -5.88
C ARG A 32 -1.26 18.30 -6.35
N ASP A 33 -0.40 18.75 -5.44
CA ASP A 33 0.98 19.14 -5.73
C ASP A 33 2.00 18.04 -5.38
N GLN A 34 1.55 16.91 -4.83
CA GLN A 34 2.42 15.81 -4.46
C GLN A 34 2.85 15.01 -5.70
N ARG A 35 4.12 14.60 -5.70
CA ARG A 35 4.75 13.83 -6.77
C ARG A 35 5.31 12.53 -6.24
N ARG A 36 5.42 11.52 -7.09
CA ARG A 36 6.15 10.29 -6.78
C ARG A 36 7.62 10.64 -6.57
N LYS A 37 8.20 10.07 -5.51
CA LYS A 37 9.55 10.38 -5.06
C LYS A 37 10.56 10.29 -6.20
N GLY A 38 11.37 11.34 -6.37
CA GLY A 38 12.41 11.40 -7.39
C GLY A 38 11.90 11.59 -8.83
N SER A 39 10.65 12.03 -9.03
CA SER A 39 10.07 12.24 -10.37
C SER A 39 9.05 13.38 -10.40
N GLU A 40 8.61 13.75 -11.60
CA GLU A 40 7.48 14.67 -11.84
C GLU A 40 6.13 13.95 -11.96
N VAL A 41 6.09 12.63 -11.75
CA VAL A 41 4.85 11.85 -11.90
C VAL A 41 3.88 12.23 -10.77
N PRO A 42 2.64 12.64 -11.06
CA PRO A 42 1.67 13.01 -10.03
C PRO A 42 1.37 11.86 -9.07
N TYR A 43 1.30 12.14 -7.76
CA TYR A 43 1.07 11.11 -6.75
C TYR A 43 -0.29 10.43 -6.91
N LEU A 44 -1.30 11.16 -7.38
CA LEU A 44 -2.65 10.64 -7.68
C LEU A 44 -2.63 9.36 -8.54
N THR A 45 -1.65 9.20 -9.43
CA THR A 45 -1.51 7.99 -10.26
C THR A 45 -1.33 6.72 -9.41
N HIS A 46 -0.62 6.81 -8.28
CA HIS A 46 -0.47 5.71 -7.34
C HIS A 46 -1.80 5.38 -6.66
N LEU A 47 -2.49 6.39 -6.13
CA LEU A 47 -3.76 6.22 -5.42
C LEU A 47 -4.83 5.58 -6.31
N MET A 48 -4.94 6.06 -7.56
CA MET A 48 -5.82 5.46 -8.57
C MET A 48 -5.45 4.00 -8.86
N SER A 49 -4.15 3.69 -8.94
CA SER A 49 -3.68 2.33 -9.22
C SER A 49 -3.94 1.38 -8.05
N VAL A 50 -3.77 1.83 -6.81
CA VAL A 50 -4.09 1.04 -5.61
C VAL A 50 -5.58 0.77 -5.56
N SER A 51 -6.41 1.79 -5.74
CA SER A 51 -7.87 1.63 -5.76
C SER A 51 -8.34 0.66 -6.85
N ALA A 52 -7.80 0.79 -8.07
CA ALA A 52 -8.10 -0.13 -9.16
C ALA A 52 -7.69 -1.58 -8.83
N LEU A 53 -6.50 -1.80 -8.25
CA LEU A 53 -6.07 -3.12 -7.82
C LEU A 53 -6.99 -3.71 -6.75
N VAL A 54 -7.42 -2.92 -5.78
CA VAL A 54 -8.37 -3.38 -4.75
C VAL A 54 -9.67 -3.87 -5.40
N LEU A 55 -10.24 -3.09 -6.31
CA LEU A 55 -11.50 -3.42 -6.99
C LEU A 55 -11.36 -4.65 -7.91
N GLU A 56 -10.28 -4.74 -8.68
CA GLU A 56 -9.99 -5.88 -9.57
C GLU A 56 -9.77 -7.18 -8.79
N HIS A 57 -9.29 -7.08 -7.54
CA HIS A 57 -9.08 -8.22 -6.65
C HIS A 57 -10.27 -8.51 -5.73
N GLY A 58 -11.45 -8.00 -6.07
CA GLY A 58 -12.72 -8.36 -5.43
C GLY A 58 -13.08 -7.52 -4.20
N GLY A 59 -12.38 -6.39 -3.98
CA GLY A 59 -12.70 -5.47 -2.91
C GLY A 59 -14.05 -4.77 -3.09
N THR A 60 -14.61 -4.31 -1.98
CA THR A 60 -15.83 -3.49 -1.95
C THR A 60 -15.56 -2.05 -2.40
N GLU A 61 -16.62 -1.27 -2.63
CA GLU A 61 -16.49 0.17 -2.90
C GLU A 61 -15.78 0.88 -1.74
N ASP A 62 -16.10 0.55 -0.48
CA ASP A 62 -15.44 1.15 0.69
C ASP A 62 -13.94 0.84 0.71
N GLN A 63 -13.53 -0.38 0.33
CA GLN A 63 -12.11 -0.72 0.19
C GLN A 63 -11.46 0.03 -0.97
N GLY A 64 -12.17 0.20 -2.09
CA GLY A 64 -11.72 1.02 -3.23
C GLY A 64 -11.50 2.48 -2.82
N ILE A 65 -12.44 3.06 -2.07
CA ILE A 65 -12.34 4.41 -1.49
C ILE A 65 -11.14 4.47 -0.52
N ALA A 66 -10.99 3.48 0.37
CA ALA A 66 -9.83 3.41 1.26
C ALA A 66 -8.52 3.34 0.47
N GLY A 67 -8.47 2.63 -0.67
CA GLY A 67 -7.32 2.62 -1.57
C GLY A 67 -6.96 4.00 -2.13
N LEU A 68 -7.96 4.83 -2.46
CA LEU A 68 -7.73 6.22 -2.90
C LEU A 68 -7.18 7.11 -1.78
N LEU A 69 -7.51 6.80 -0.52
CA LEU A 69 -7.26 7.67 0.63
C LEU A 69 -6.19 7.14 1.59
N HIS A 70 -5.59 5.98 1.31
CA HIS A 70 -4.77 5.24 2.28
C HIS A 70 -3.56 6.03 2.81
N ASP A 71 -3.01 6.94 2.00
CA ASP A 71 -1.88 7.80 2.36
C ASP A 71 -2.30 9.19 2.86
N ALA A 72 -3.59 9.55 2.82
CA ALA A 72 -4.03 10.91 3.12
C ALA A 72 -3.69 11.34 4.56
N VAL A 73 -3.75 10.40 5.51
CA VAL A 73 -3.39 10.64 6.92
C VAL A 73 -1.88 10.72 7.10
N GLU A 74 -1.09 9.87 6.43
CA GLU A 74 0.38 9.93 6.49
C GLU A 74 0.94 11.20 5.85
N ASP A 75 0.32 11.66 4.76
CA ASP A 75 0.70 12.82 3.97
C ASP A 75 -0.27 13.99 4.20
N SER A 76 -0.56 14.29 5.47
CA SER A 76 -1.54 15.31 5.87
C SER A 76 -1.14 16.76 5.56
N GLY A 77 0.10 16.99 5.10
CA GLY A 77 0.60 18.31 4.73
C GLY A 77 0.68 19.26 5.92
N GLU A 78 0.02 20.42 5.82
CA GLU A 78 -0.06 21.41 6.92
C GLU A 78 -1.12 21.05 7.98
N ARG A 79 -1.99 20.07 7.70
CA ARG A 79 -3.00 19.58 8.64
C ARG A 79 -2.42 18.47 9.51
N THR A 80 -3.04 18.23 10.66
CA THR A 80 -2.76 17.04 11.46
C THR A 80 -3.43 15.81 10.84
N GLY A 81 -2.84 14.63 11.04
CA GLY A 81 -3.47 13.39 10.59
C GLY A 81 -4.83 13.14 11.25
N ALA A 82 -5.03 13.58 12.49
CA ALA A 82 -6.34 13.52 13.16
C ALA A 82 -7.43 14.35 12.46
N GLU A 83 -7.10 15.56 11.98
CA GLU A 83 -8.04 16.39 11.22
C GLU A 83 -8.41 15.77 9.86
N VAL A 84 -7.43 15.15 9.19
CA VAL A 84 -7.68 14.44 7.93
C VAL A 84 -8.57 13.22 8.17
N LEU A 85 -8.26 12.42 9.21
CA LEU A 85 -9.06 11.25 9.55
C LEU A 85 -10.50 11.60 9.91
N ALA A 86 -10.72 12.67 10.68
CA ALA A 86 -12.06 13.14 11.03
C ALA A 86 -12.87 13.58 9.79
N GLU A 87 -12.22 14.21 8.80
CA GLU A 87 -12.87 14.52 7.53
C GLU A 87 -13.24 13.26 6.76
N ILE A 88 -12.35 12.28 6.69
CA ILE A 88 -12.60 10.99 6.03
C ILE A 88 -13.79 10.28 6.70
N THR A 89 -13.84 10.24 8.03
CA THR A 89 -14.98 9.69 8.78
C THR A 89 -16.28 10.40 8.42
N SER A 90 -16.28 11.74 8.43
CA SER A 90 -17.49 12.52 8.15
C SER A 90 -18.02 12.34 6.73
N ARG A 91 -17.14 12.14 5.74
CA ARG A 91 -17.51 12.10 4.32
C ARG A 91 -17.74 10.69 3.81
N PHE A 92 -16.95 9.73 4.28
CA PHE A 92 -16.92 8.37 3.74
C PHE A 92 -17.27 7.29 4.75
N GLY A 93 -17.43 7.64 6.03
CA GLY A 93 -17.90 6.74 7.08
C GLY A 93 -16.80 6.00 7.83
N ASP A 94 -17.18 5.39 8.95
CA ASP A 94 -16.25 4.75 9.90
C ASP A 94 -15.45 3.60 9.29
N ALA A 95 -16.07 2.80 8.41
CA ALA A 95 -15.40 1.66 7.78
C ALA A 95 -14.20 2.11 6.92
N VAL A 96 -14.38 3.16 6.11
CA VAL A 96 -13.32 3.74 5.29
C VAL A 96 -12.24 4.34 6.18
N ALA A 97 -12.62 5.14 7.17
CA ALA A 97 -11.66 5.77 8.09
C ALA A 97 -10.81 4.73 8.84
N ALA A 98 -11.43 3.65 9.32
CA ALA A 98 -10.73 2.56 9.98
C ALA A 98 -9.71 1.86 9.07
N MET A 99 -10.06 1.65 7.79
CA MET A 99 -9.12 1.07 6.81
C MET A 99 -7.96 2.01 6.49
N VAL A 100 -8.21 3.30 6.30
CA VAL A 100 -7.18 4.31 6.06
C VAL A 100 -6.21 4.38 7.25
N LEU A 101 -6.74 4.43 8.47
CA LEU A 101 -5.93 4.42 9.68
C LEU A 101 -5.09 3.13 9.79
N ALA A 102 -5.67 1.98 9.50
CA ALA A 102 -4.96 0.70 9.52
C ALA A 102 -3.87 0.57 8.43
N CYS A 103 -3.96 1.37 7.35
CA CYS A 103 -2.91 1.43 6.32
C CYS A 103 -1.76 2.36 6.69
N SER A 104 -1.98 3.31 7.61
CA SER A 104 -0.99 4.30 8.02
C SER A 104 0.07 3.75 8.99
N ASP A 105 1.31 4.22 8.90
CA ASP A 105 2.44 3.84 9.76
C ASP A 105 3.06 4.99 10.56
N GLY A 106 3.51 4.64 11.78
CA GLY A 106 4.27 5.54 12.64
C GLY A 106 3.56 6.83 13.00
N LEU A 107 2.25 6.80 13.22
CA LEU A 107 1.51 7.98 13.66
C LEU A 107 1.74 8.24 15.16
N ASP A 108 1.95 9.50 15.54
CA ASP A 108 1.95 9.95 16.92
C ASP A 108 0.52 10.13 17.48
N ALA A 109 0.40 10.62 18.71
CA ALA A 109 -0.90 10.83 19.36
C ALA A 109 -1.81 11.86 18.64
N ALA A 110 -1.23 12.72 17.80
CA ALA A 110 -1.96 13.68 16.97
C ALA A 110 -2.20 13.16 15.53
N GLY A 111 -1.81 11.92 15.25
CA GLY A 111 -1.93 11.31 13.93
C GLY A 111 -0.83 11.72 12.96
N ASN A 112 0.25 12.37 13.40
CA ASN A 112 1.33 12.81 12.52
C ASN A 112 2.41 11.75 12.40
N ARG A 113 3.02 11.64 11.22
CA ARG A 113 4.09 10.67 10.97
C ARG A 113 5.35 10.98 11.80
N SER A 114 5.86 9.97 12.50
CA SER A 114 6.97 10.06 13.46
C SER A 114 7.89 8.83 13.40
N GLY A 115 9.13 8.98 13.88
CA GLY A 115 10.14 7.92 13.90
C GLY A 115 10.91 7.72 12.58
N THR A 116 11.94 6.90 12.62
CA THR A 116 12.75 6.51 11.46
C THR A 116 12.00 5.53 10.55
N TRP A 117 12.46 5.38 9.31
CA TRP A 117 11.88 4.38 8.39
C TRP A 117 11.90 2.96 8.99
N ALA A 118 13.03 2.59 9.60
CA ALA A 118 13.23 1.29 10.25
C ALA A 118 12.21 1.04 11.36
N GLU A 119 12.08 1.99 12.30
CA GLU A 119 11.13 1.89 13.42
C GLU A 119 9.69 1.75 12.93
N ARG A 120 9.28 2.57 11.96
CA ARG A 120 7.92 2.52 11.41
C ARG A 120 7.63 1.20 10.70
N LYS A 121 8.55 0.73 9.85
CA LYS A 121 8.34 -0.51 9.09
C LYS A 121 8.40 -1.76 9.95
N LEU A 122 9.24 -1.77 10.99
CA LEU A 122 9.27 -2.85 11.98
C LEU A 122 7.94 -2.96 12.74
N ALA A 123 7.42 -1.83 13.25
CA ALA A 123 6.12 -1.81 13.90
C ALA A 123 4.98 -2.19 12.94
N HIS A 124 5.02 -1.70 11.71
CA HIS A 124 4.03 -2.04 10.69
C HIS A 124 4.00 -3.53 10.39
N VAL A 125 5.16 -4.16 10.15
CA VAL A 125 5.26 -5.61 9.88
C VAL A 125 4.75 -6.42 11.08
N ALA A 126 5.13 -6.04 12.30
CA ALA A 126 4.67 -6.72 13.52
C ALA A 126 3.15 -6.66 13.69
N GLY A 127 2.50 -5.56 13.27
CA GLY A 127 1.05 -5.39 13.36
C GLY A 127 0.24 -6.06 12.24
N LEU A 128 0.87 -6.67 11.23
CA LEU A 128 0.13 -7.26 10.09
C LEU A 128 -0.69 -8.49 10.49
N SER A 129 -0.30 -9.22 11.54
CA SER A 129 -1.07 -10.36 12.06
C SER A 129 -2.45 -9.93 12.55
N ASP A 130 -2.54 -8.75 13.14
CA ASP A 130 -3.75 -8.24 13.81
C ASP A 130 -4.56 -7.27 12.94
N LYS A 131 -4.02 -6.86 11.78
CA LYS A 131 -4.68 -5.93 10.86
C LYS A 131 -6.06 -6.43 10.43
N PRO A 132 -7.12 -5.61 10.32
CA PRO A 132 -8.38 -6.08 9.75
C PRO A 132 -8.19 -6.62 8.32
N ALA A 133 -8.86 -7.72 7.96
CA ALA A 133 -8.71 -8.36 6.65
C ALA A 133 -9.00 -7.37 5.50
N ASP A 134 -9.99 -6.49 5.70
CA ASP A 134 -10.39 -5.50 4.69
C ASP A 134 -9.26 -4.50 4.38
N ALA A 135 -8.51 -4.07 5.41
CA ALA A 135 -7.34 -3.20 5.25
C ALA A 135 -6.10 -3.94 4.73
N LEU A 136 -6.05 -5.26 4.92
CA LEU A 136 -4.95 -6.08 4.42
C LEU A 136 -4.99 -6.21 2.89
N LEU A 137 -6.18 -6.25 2.29
CA LEU A 137 -6.33 -6.17 0.83
C LEU A 137 -5.76 -4.85 0.28
N VAL A 138 -6.08 -3.72 0.92
CA VAL A 138 -5.56 -2.40 0.55
C VAL A 138 -4.04 -2.35 0.69
N THR A 139 -3.50 -2.89 1.79
CA THR A 139 -2.06 -3.01 2.02
C THR A 139 -1.38 -3.84 0.92
N ALA A 140 -1.98 -4.97 0.51
CA ALA A 140 -1.45 -5.82 -0.54
C ALA A 140 -1.47 -5.14 -1.92
N ALA A 141 -2.54 -4.40 -2.24
CA ALA A 141 -2.66 -3.63 -3.48
C ALA A 141 -1.62 -2.49 -3.55
N ASP A 142 -1.44 -1.74 -2.45
CA ASP A 142 -0.39 -0.74 -2.30
C ASP A 142 0.99 -1.35 -2.56
N LYS A 143 1.36 -2.41 -1.85
CA LYS A 143 2.67 -3.04 -2.03
C LYS A 143 2.86 -3.64 -3.41
N THR A 144 1.80 -4.18 -4.01
CA THR A 144 1.85 -4.67 -5.39
C THR A 144 2.24 -3.55 -6.36
N HIS A 145 1.55 -2.41 -6.31
CA HIS A 145 1.85 -1.29 -7.20
C HIS A 145 3.24 -0.71 -6.94
N ASN A 146 3.59 -0.47 -5.68
CA ASN A 146 4.89 0.10 -5.34
C ASN A 146 6.06 -0.83 -5.71
N ALA A 147 5.96 -2.14 -5.47
CA ALA A 147 6.99 -3.09 -5.88
C ALA A 147 7.21 -3.11 -7.40
N ARG A 148 6.12 -3.08 -8.20
CA ARG A 148 6.20 -2.99 -9.66
C ARG A 148 6.90 -1.72 -10.14
N CYS A 149 6.54 -0.56 -9.58
CA CYS A 149 7.20 0.71 -9.92
C CYS A 149 8.70 0.66 -9.60
N ILE A 150 9.05 0.21 -8.39
CA ILE A 150 10.45 0.14 -7.94
C ILE A 150 11.24 -0.85 -8.82
N ALA A 151 10.68 -2.01 -9.13
CA ALA A 151 11.32 -2.99 -10.01
C ALA A 151 11.58 -2.40 -11.40
N ALA A 152 10.60 -1.71 -11.99
CA ALA A 152 10.73 -1.05 -13.29
C ALA A 152 11.81 0.04 -13.27
N ASP A 153 11.82 0.88 -12.24
CA ASP A 153 12.80 1.97 -12.11
C ASP A 153 14.21 1.44 -11.88
N VAL A 154 14.39 0.40 -11.05
CA VAL A 154 15.70 -0.25 -10.86
C VAL A 154 16.21 -0.85 -12.15
N ARG A 155 15.35 -1.50 -12.96
CA ARG A 155 15.75 -2.03 -14.28
C ARG A 155 16.12 -0.91 -15.25
N ARG A 156 15.43 0.22 -15.19
CA ARG A 156 15.64 1.34 -16.11
C ARG A 156 16.85 2.20 -15.76
N TYR A 157 17.06 2.50 -14.49
CA TYR A 157 18.08 3.44 -14.00
C TYR A 157 19.24 2.76 -13.27
N GLY A 158 19.18 1.44 -13.09
CA GLY A 158 20.21 0.63 -12.44
C GLY A 158 20.36 0.92 -10.95
N PRO A 159 21.51 0.55 -10.35
CA PRO A 159 21.75 0.69 -8.91
C PRO A 159 21.69 2.14 -8.40
N GLY A 160 21.79 3.14 -9.29
CA GLY A 160 21.67 4.55 -8.93
C GLY A 160 20.29 4.90 -8.37
N PHE A 161 19.24 4.19 -8.77
CA PHE A 161 17.87 4.43 -8.30
C PHE A 161 17.75 4.29 -6.78
N TRP A 162 18.49 3.36 -6.16
CA TRP A 162 18.44 3.12 -4.72
C TRP A 162 18.76 4.35 -3.88
N LYS A 163 19.53 5.31 -4.43
CA LYS A 163 19.86 6.58 -3.76
C LYS A 163 18.64 7.50 -3.58
N THR A 164 17.54 7.23 -4.28
CA THR A 164 16.29 7.95 -4.11
C THR A 164 15.46 7.43 -2.93
N SER A 165 15.77 6.26 -2.37
CA SER A 165 15.02 5.64 -1.27
C SER A 165 15.44 6.18 0.11
N ASN A 166 14.53 6.12 1.09
CA ASN A 166 14.86 6.39 2.50
C ASN A 166 15.43 5.15 3.21
N ALA A 167 15.30 3.98 2.57
CA ALA A 167 15.77 2.69 3.05
C ALA A 167 16.88 2.17 2.14
N GLY A 168 17.81 1.42 2.73
CA GLY A 168 18.76 0.60 1.98
C GLY A 168 18.04 -0.50 1.20
N THR A 169 18.72 -1.06 0.19
CA THR A 169 18.15 -2.12 -0.65
C THR A 169 17.69 -3.31 0.18
N ASP A 170 18.53 -3.85 1.06
CA ASP A 170 18.19 -5.05 1.84
C ASP A 170 17.06 -4.76 2.86
N GLU A 171 17.00 -3.55 3.43
CA GLU A 171 15.89 -3.12 4.30
C GLU A 171 14.57 -3.14 3.54
N LEU A 172 14.56 -2.61 2.32
CA LEU A 172 13.37 -2.57 1.48
C LEU A 172 12.92 -3.99 1.08
N LEU A 173 13.86 -4.84 0.67
CA LEU A 173 13.55 -6.23 0.29
C LEU A 173 13.01 -7.05 1.46
N TRP A 174 13.58 -6.89 2.66
CA TRP A 174 13.03 -7.47 3.89
C TRP A 174 11.58 -7.00 4.11
N TYR A 175 11.31 -5.71 3.97
CA TYR A 175 9.98 -5.16 4.18
C TYR A 175 8.95 -5.77 3.22
N TYR A 176 9.24 -5.81 1.91
CA TYR A 176 8.31 -6.37 0.93
C TYR A 176 8.07 -7.86 1.10
N THR A 177 9.11 -8.65 1.37
CA THR A 177 8.98 -10.09 1.60
C THR A 177 8.25 -10.41 2.91
N SER A 178 8.43 -9.58 3.94
CA SER A 178 7.71 -9.71 5.22
C SER A 178 6.22 -9.38 5.06
N VAL A 179 5.88 -8.30 4.32
CA VAL A 179 4.48 -7.96 4.03
C VAL A 179 3.81 -9.06 3.21
N GLU A 180 4.48 -9.55 2.17
CA GLU A 180 4.00 -10.67 1.35
C GLU A 180 3.74 -11.93 2.19
N GLY A 181 4.65 -12.30 3.09
CA GLY A 181 4.47 -13.45 3.98
C GLY A 181 3.20 -13.32 4.83
N ALA A 182 3.02 -12.17 5.49
CA ALA A 182 1.84 -11.92 6.32
C ALA A 182 0.54 -11.87 5.51
N VAL A 183 0.57 -11.28 4.31
CA VAL A 183 -0.58 -11.24 3.39
C VAL A 183 -0.94 -12.66 2.92
N THR A 184 0.06 -13.47 2.56
CA THR A 184 -0.14 -14.86 2.11
C THR A 184 -0.75 -15.72 3.20
N GLU A 185 -0.24 -15.62 4.43
CA GLU A 185 -0.75 -16.38 5.57
C GLU A 185 -2.24 -16.08 5.84
N ARG A 186 -2.65 -14.83 5.67
CA ARG A 186 -3.98 -14.37 6.09
C ARG A 186 -5.03 -14.33 4.99
N LEU A 187 -4.62 -14.08 3.74
CA LEU A 187 -5.53 -14.02 2.59
C LEU A 187 -5.49 -15.29 1.73
N GLY A 188 -4.56 -16.21 1.99
CA GLY A 188 -4.49 -17.54 1.36
C GLY A 188 -4.46 -17.47 -0.17
N ASP A 189 -5.39 -18.17 -0.81
CA ASP A 189 -5.50 -18.27 -2.28
C ASP A 189 -6.15 -17.02 -2.95
N ALA A 190 -6.28 -15.89 -2.24
CA ALA A 190 -6.84 -14.68 -2.83
C ALA A 190 -5.97 -14.17 -3.98
N SER A 191 -6.59 -13.71 -5.07
CA SER A 191 -5.88 -13.31 -6.30
C SER A 191 -4.90 -12.13 -6.11
N VAL A 192 -5.09 -11.30 -5.07
CA VAL A 192 -4.14 -10.24 -4.72
C VAL A 192 -2.82 -10.79 -4.21
N VAL A 193 -2.83 -11.97 -3.58
CA VAL A 193 -1.62 -12.65 -3.09
C VAL A 193 -0.73 -13.01 -4.27
N ASP A 194 -1.29 -13.59 -5.33
CA ASP A 194 -0.54 -13.87 -6.57
C ASP A 194 0.02 -12.60 -7.22
N ALA A 195 -0.76 -11.51 -7.19
CA ALA A 195 -0.34 -10.23 -7.77
C ALA A 195 0.83 -9.61 -7.00
N LEU A 196 0.77 -9.68 -5.66
CA LEU A 196 1.84 -9.24 -4.77
C LEU A 196 3.08 -10.14 -4.93
N HIS A 197 2.90 -11.46 -4.96
CA HIS A 197 3.98 -12.42 -5.11
C HIS A 197 4.82 -12.16 -6.36
N ARG A 198 4.14 -11.99 -7.51
CA ARG A 198 4.81 -11.62 -8.77
C ARG A 198 5.53 -10.28 -8.69
N ALA A 199 4.93 -9.28 -8.04
CA ALA A 199 5.55 -7.96 -7.90
C ALA A 199 6.81 -8.00 -7.01
N VAL A 200 6.79 -8.80 -5.94
CA VAL A 200 7.95 -9.02 -5.06
C VAL A 200 9.04 -9.80 -5.78
N ASP A 201 8.69 -10.83 -6.56
CA ASP A 201 9.65 -11.54 -7.42
C ASP A 201 10.33 -10.61 -8.43
N GLU A 202 9.56 -9.75 -9.09
CA GLU A 202 10.07 -8.78 -10.05
C GLU A 202 11.05 -7.79 -9.39
N LEU A 203 10.74 -7.34 -8.17
CA LEU A 203 11.55 -6.46 -7.36
C LEU A 203 12.87 -7.13 -6.95
N LEU A 204 12.82 -8.36 -6.42
CA LEU A 204 14.01 -9.13 -6.04
C LEU A 204 14.91 -9.37 -7.23
N ALA A 205 14.34 -9.79 -8.36
CA ALA A 205 15.07 -10.00 -9.60
C ALA A 205 15.69 -8.70 -10.13
N ALA A 206 14.99 -7.56 -10.04
CA ALA A 206 15.54 -6.26 -10.41
C ALA A 206 16.70 -5.83 -9.50
N ALA A 207 16.64 -6.18 -8.21
CA ALA A 207 17.71 -5.95 -7.25
C ALA A 207 18.89 -6.94 -7.37
N GLY A 208 18.79 -7.94 -8.24
CA GLY A 208 19.80 -9.00 -8.36
C GLY A 208 19.91 -9.85 -7.09
N ARG A 209 18.78 -10.10 -6.42
CA ARG A 209 18.69 -10.90 -5.19
C ARG A 209 17.77 -12.10 -5.40
N ARG A 210 18.05 -13.21 -4.72
CA ARG A 210 17.11 -14.32 -4.60
C ARG A 210 16.36 -14.22 -3.27
N ARG A 211 15.21 -14.89 -3.16
CA ARG A 211 14.37 -14.86 -1.96
C ARG A 211 15.13 -15.36 -0.73
N GLU A 212 15.90 -16.43 -0.89
CA GLU A 212 16.72 -17.03 0.17
C GLU A 212 17.84 -16.13 0.69
N ASP A 213 18.20 -15.08 -0.07
CA ASP A 213 19.24 -14.13 0.31
C ASP A 213 18.68 -12.96 1.16
N VAL A 214 17.35 -12.84 1.27
CA VAL A 214 16.70 -11.78 2.07
C VAL A 214 16.65 -12.20 3.54
N PRO A 215 17.17 -11.39 4.48
CA PRO A 215 17.15 -11.75 5.89
C PRO A 215 15.71 -11.80 6.43
N PRO A 216 15.41 -12.69 7.38
CA PRO A 216 14.06 -12.82 7.96
C PRO A 216 13.70 -11.65 8.89
N GLY A 217 14.69 -10.88 9.36
CA GLY A 217 14.53 -9.70 10.20
C GLY A 217 15.08 -8.45 9.53
N LEU A 218 14.71 -7.29 10.08
CA LEU A 218 15.21 -6.00 9.62
C LEU A 218 16.76 -6.00 9.65
N PRO A 219 17.45 -5.73 8.53
CA PRO A 219 18.90 -5.70 8.49
C PRO A 219 19.47 -4.59 9.39
N VAL A 220 20.56 -4.89 10.10
CA VAL A 220 21.31 -3.87 10.84
C VAL A 220 22.17 -3.09 9.84
N ARG A 221 22.08 -1.76 9.83
CA ARG A 221 23.03 -0.93 9.08
C ARG A 221 24.42 -1.10 9.70
N GLY A 222 25.35 -1.65 8.92
CA GLY A 222 26.78 -1.70 9.27
C GLY A 222 27.44 -0.33 9.20
#